data_AF-A0A4Q3Y306-F1
#
_entry.id   AF-A0A4Q3Y306-F1
#
_cell.length_a   1.000
_cell.length_b   1.000
_cell.length_c   1.000
_cell.angle_alpha   90.00
_cell.angle_beta   90.00
_cell.angle_gamma   90.00
#
_symmetry.space_group_name_H-M   'P 1'
#
loop_
_entity.id
_entity.type
_entity.pdbx_description
1 polymer ?
#
loop_
_entity_poly.entity_id
_entity_poly.type
_entity_poly.pdbx_seq_one_letter_code
_entity_poly.pdbx_strand_id
1 'polypeptide(L)'
;MHRSDHWCRDLLGLWTPPGHPSGDYGLRLAIRDGYMNFYRRGQSVARVGFDRSGEPQLSVHAKYVCTDEERGLPNLRYAGLRDSELTHRGLPTRPYEGVRTLQSWIEVIDKHFTKTDGEKPLIDALLGVRENANVIDLEMALPASVANSAAPRMDVVTVEQLRDRLSVVFGEVKRVDDSRIRCGKEGTPEVLRQLAAYAAYLGDDRRRGAVGKAYAHTAQRLVRLNAWAASVRGEMGLGEAIERAAKEASLGVVKEAVLVVISTGRFSGPHWQVHADRLRSAGVRITELSDADPMNLGALV
;
A
#
# COMPACT_ATOMS: atom_id res chain seq x y z
N MET A 1 21.43 -21.11 20.77
CA MET A 1 21.13 -19.73 20.34
C MET A 1 20.72 -19.81 18.87
N HIS A 2 19.42 -19.99 18.59
CA HIS A 2 18.95 -20.03 17.21
C HIS A 2 18.95 -18.60 16.64
N ARG A 3 19.52 -18.48 15.44
CA ARG A 3 20.10 -17.30 14.82
C ARG A 3 19.09 -16.61 13.88
N SER A 4 17.84 -16.47 14.30
CA SER A 4 16.72 -16.04 13.44
C SER A 4 15.99 -14.86 14.11
N ASP A 5 15.93 -13.62 13.65
CA ASP A 5 16.47 -12.89 12.49
C ASP A 5 16.48 -11.41 12.93
N HIS A 6 17.66 -10.79 13.10
CA HIS A 6 17.77 -9.44 13.68
C HIS A 6 16.99 -8.38 12.88
N TRP A 7 17.12 -8.42 11.55
CA TRP A 7 16.45 -7.47 10.66
C TRP A 7 14.93 -7.70 10.56
N CYS A 8 14.44 -8.94 10.70
CA CYS A 8 12.99 -9.22 10.77
C CYS A 8 12.39 -8.54 12.00
N ARG A 9 13.05 -8.70 13.15
CA ARG A 9 12.62 -8.08 14.42
C ARG A 9 12.61 -6.56 14.28
N ASP A 10 13.64 -5.98 13.70
CA ASP A 10 13.71 -4.52 13.50
C ASP A 10 12.62 -4.02 12.53
N LEU A 11 12.36 -4.72 11.42
CA LEU A 11 11.26 -4.38 10.50
C LEU A 11 9.89 -4.44 11.17
N LEU A 12 9.63 -5.48 11.96
CA LEU A 12 8.39 -5.57 12.73
C LEU A 12 8.33 -4.50 13.82
N GLY A 13 9.47 -4.17 14.43
CA GLY A 13 9.61 -3.08 15.38
C GLY A 13 9.20 -1.72 14.80
N LEU A 14 9.50 -1.51 13.52
CA LEU A 14 9.16 -0.29 12.77
C LEU A 14 7.79 -0.36 12.08
N TRP A 15 7.10 -1.50 12.03
CA TRP A 15 5.79 -1.56 11.37
C TRP A 15 4.71 -0.82 12.17
N THR A 16 3.98 0.04 11.47
CA THR A 16 2.86 0.81 11.99
C THR A 16 1.60 0.48 11.17
N PRO A 17 0.63 -0.25 11.76
CA PRO A 17 -0.65 -0.53 11.10
C PRO A 17 -1.41 0.75 10.71
N PRO A 18 -2.29 0.72 9.71
CA PRO A 18 -3.24 1.80 9.47
C PRO A 18 -4.06 2.12 10.73
N GLY A 19 -4.51 3.37 10.86
CA GLY A 19 -5.11 3.89 12.09
C GLY A 19 -4.11 4.50 13.06
N HIS A 20 -2.81 4.41 12.76
CA HIS A 20 -1.72 4.97 13.55
C HIS A 20 -0.79 5.79 12.65
N PRO A 21 -0.39 7.01 13.06
CA PRO A 21 0.58 7.81 12.34
C PRO A 21 1.92 7.09 12.18
N SER A 22 2.50 7.13 10.98
CA SER A 22 3.80 6.48 10.70
C SER A 22 4.99 7.16 11.40
N GLY A 23 4.82 8.35 11.98
CA GLY A 23 5.89 9.06 12.71
C GLY A 23 7.18 9.20 11.89
N ASP A 24 8.32 9.20 12.55
CA ASP A 24 9.62 9.43 11.89
C ASP A 24 10.11 8.20 11.11
N TYR A 25 9.91 7.00 11.65
CA TYR A 25 10.49 5.76 11.09
C TYR A 25 9.47 4.63 10.85
N GLY A 26 8.19 4.87 11.11
CA GLY A 26 7.15 3.87 10.94
C GLY A 26 6.97 3.47 9.47
N LEU A 27 6.73 2.18 9.29
CA LEU A 27 6.59 1.50 8.01
C LEU A 27 5.16 0.98 7.84
N ARG A 28 4.64 1.03 6.61
CA ARG A 28 3.41 0.32 6.22
C ARG A 28 3.78 -1.07 5.69
N LEU A 29 2.87 -2.02 5.79
CA LEU A 29 3.10 -3.41 5.39
C LEU A 29 2.08 -3.82 4.32
N ALA A 30 2.53 -4.53 3.30
CA ALA A 30 1.68 -5.19 2.33
C ALA A 30 2.08 -6.66 2.18
N ILE A 31 1.10 -7.57 2.23
CA ILE A 31 1.31 -9.02 2.07
C ILE A 31 0.98 -9.40 0.63
N ARG A 32 1.87 -10.14 -0.01
CA ARG A 32 1.75 -10.57 -1.41
C ARG A 32 1.96 -12.07 -1.53
N ASP A 33 1.76 -12.59 -2.73
CA ASP A 33 2.04 -14.00 -3.00
C ASP A 33 3.55 -14.25 -2.95
N GLY A 34 3.99 -15.00 -1.95
CA GLY A 34 5.39 -15.36 -1.72
C GLY A 34 6.30 -14.29 -1.11
N TYR A 35 5.79 -13.10 -0.75
CA TYR A 35 6.59 -12.07 -0.08
C TYR A 35 5.76 -11.06 0.71
N MET A 36 6.42 -10.35 1.62
CA MET A 36 5.93 -9.16 2.30
C MET A 36 6.74 -7.95 1.84
N ASN A 37 6.16 -6.76 1.89
CA ASN A 37 6.87 -5.54 1.55
C ASN A 37 6.55 -4.43 2.53
N PHE A 38 7.60 -3.78 3.04
CA PHE A 38 7.52 -2.67 3.97
C PHE A 38 7.74 -1.36 3.21
N TYR A 39 6.90 -0.38 3.48
CA TYR A 39 6.84 0.86 2.75
C TYR A 39 6.99 2.07 3.66
N ARG A 40 7.61 3.13 3.13
CA ARG A 40 7.61 4.47 3.69
C ARG A 40 7.13 5.43 2.61
N ARG A 41 6.05 6.19 2.87
CA ARG A 41 5.48 7.16 1.91
C ARG A 41 5.29 6.59 0.49
N GLY A 42 4.77 5.37 0.41
CA GLY A 42 4.53 4.65 -0.85
C GLY A 42 5.79 4.17 -1.60
N GLN A 43 6.96 4.21 -0.97
CA GLN A 43 8.22 3.64 -1.47
C GLN A 43 8.58 2.36 -0.72
N SER A 44 8.99 1.33 -1.44
CA SER A 44 9.42 0.05 -0.86
C SER A 44 10.77 0.20 -0.18
N VAL A 45 10.79 0.07 1.15
CA VAL A 45 11.99 0.08 2.00
C VAL A 45 12.63 -1.30 1.99
N ALA A 46 11.83 -2.34 2.21
CA ALA A 46 12.32 -3.71 2.32
C ALA A 46 11.27 -4.70 1.82
N ARG A 47 11.64 -5.50 0.83
CA ARG A 47 10.88 -6.67 0.40
C ARG A 47 11.44 -7.91 1.08
N VAL A 48 10.61 -8.61 1.85
CA VAL A 48 10.97 -9.87 2.51
C VAL A 48 10.32 -11.02 1.76
N GLY A 49 11.13 -11.80 1.05
CA GLY A 49 10.70 -13.04 0.40
C GLY A 49 11.35 -14.25 1.07
N PHE A 50 11.14 -15.42 0.48
CA PHE A 50 11.83 -16.65 0.87
C PHE A 50 12.59 -17.19 -0.34
N ASP A 51 13.78 -17.74 -0.09
CA ASP A 51 14.51 -18.45 -1.14
C ASP A 51 13.96 -19.87 -1.34
N ARG A 52 14.61 -20.65 -2.22
CA ARG A 52 14.15 -22.02 -2.55
C ARG A 52 14.22 -22.99 -1.37
N SER A 53 15.08 -22.73 -0.39
CA SER A 53 15.16 -23.49 0.87
C SER A 53 14.11 -23.06 1.90
N GLY A 54 13.36 -21.99 1.62
CA GLY A 54 12.43 -21.39 2.58
C GLY A 54 13.12 -20.46 3.57
N GLU A 55 14.38 -20.07 3.34
CA GLU A 55 15.08 -19.11 4.19
C GLU A 55 14.64 -17.68 3.84
N PRO A 56 14.36 -16.83 4.84
CA PRO A 56 13.90 -15.48 4.61
C PRO A 56 15.03 -14.61 4.03
N GLN A 57 14.71 -13.83 3.00
CA GLN A 57 15.63 -12.90 2.37
C GLN A 57 15.01 -11.51 2.26
N LEU A 58 15.75 -10.50 2.73
CA LEU A 58 15.39 -9.11 2.51
C LEU A 58 16.04 -8.61 1.21
N SER A 59 15.27 -7.87 0.41
CA SER A 59 15.74 -7.13 -0.76
C SER A 59 15.40 -5.65 -0.61
N VAL A 60 16.39 -4.79 -0.82
CA VAL A 60 16.26 -3.32 -0.75
C VAL A 60 16.72 -2.71 -2.07
N HIS A 61 16.06 -1.64 -2.53
CA HIS A 61 16.45 -1.00 -3.78
C HIS A 61 17.83 -0.36 -3.66
N ALA A 62 18.71 -0.58 -4.64
CA ALA A 62 20.11 -0.16 -4.62
C ALA A 62 20.28 1.35 -4.32
N LYS A 63 19.41 2.19 -4.89
CA LYS A 63 19.37 3.65 -4.63
C LYS A 63 19.32 4.07 -3.15
N TYR A 64 18.92 3.21 -2.21
CA TYR A 64 18.89 3.53 -0.78
C TYR A 64 20.15 3.12 -0.03
N VAL A 65 20.91 2.19 -0.61
CA VAL A 65 22.11 1.65 0.00
C VAL A 65 23.37 2.22 -0.64
N CYS A 66 23.33 2.57 -1.92
CA CYS A 66 24.47 3.09 -2.66
C CYS A 66 24.84 4.52 -2.27
N THR A 67 26.15 4.78 -2.18
CA THR A 67 26.69 6.14 -2.17
C THR A 67 26.43 6.83 -3.50
N ASP A 68 26.58 8.16 -3.56
CA ASP A 68 26.37 8.90 -4.79
C ASP A 68 27.36 8.47 -5.89
N GLU A 69 28.59 8.09 -5.55
CA GLU A 69 29.57 7.54 -6.52
C GLU A 69 29.14 6.18 -7.06
N GLU A 70 28.50 5.33 -6.24
CA GLU A 70 28.09 3.99 -6.61
C GLU A 70 26.84 3.97 -7.49
N ARG A 71 25.95 4.97 -7.38
CA ARG A 71 24.69 5.05 -8.14
C ARG A 71 24.86 5.09 -9.66
N GLY A 72 26.08 5.32 -10.16
CA GLY A 72 26.43 5.29 -11.58
C GLY A 72 26.65 3.89 -12.17
N LEU A 73 26.71 2.83 -11.37
CA LEU A 73 26.99 1.49 -11.91
C LEU A 73 25.78 0.89 -12.66
N PRO A 74 26.00 0.25 -13.81
CA PRO A 74 24.93 -0.40 -14.57
C PRO A 74 24.33 -1.57 -13.79
N ASN A 75 23.00 -1.75 -13.90
CA ASN A 75 22.24 -2.84 -13.30
C ASN A 75 22.10 -2.84 -11.76
N LEU A 76 22.34 -1.71 -11.10
CA LEU A 76 21.99 -1.51 -9.69
C LEU A 76 20.47 -1.47 -9.50
N ARG A 77 19.86 -2.61 -9.19
CA ARG A 77 18.41 -2.69 -8.91
C ARG A 77 18.14 -2.99 -7.45
N TYR A 78 18.62 -4.12 -6.93
CA TYR A 78 18.32 -4.56 -5.56
C TYR A 78 19.55 -5.17 -4.90
N ALA A 79 19.83 -4.74 -3.67
CA ALA A 79 20.77 -5.40 -2.77
C ALA A 79 20.00 -6.41 -1.90
N GLY A 80 20.61 -7.57 -1.67
CA GLY A 80 20.06 -8.61 -0.82
C GLY A 80 20.71 -8.56 0.56
N LEU A 81 19.90 -8.62 1.61
CA LEU A 81 20.35 -8.83 2.98
C LEU A 81 20.00 -10.26 3.40
N ARG A 82 21.04 -11.01 3.79
CA ARG A 82 20.96 -12.34 4.38
C ARG A 82 21.77 -12.33 5.67
N ASP A 83 21.24 -12.91 6.73
CA ASP A 83 21.82 -12.86 8.08
C ASP A 83 22.15 -11.42 8.53
N SER A 84 23.41 -11.02 8.44
CA SER A 84 23.90 -9.68 8.80
C SER A 84 24.74 -9.04 7.70
N GLU A 85 24.62 -9.53 6.46
CA GLU A 85 25.41 -9.07 5.31
C GLU A 85 24.52 -8.56 4.19
N LEU A 86 24.69 -7.29 3.85
CA LEU A 86 24.11 -6.65 2.69
C LEU A 86 25.04 -6.84 1.48
N THR A 87 24.52 -7.50 0.46
CA THR A 87 25.26 -7.87 -0.75
C THR A 87 24.59 -7.29 -2.00
N HIS A 88 25.41 -6.79 -2.92
CA HIS A 88 24.99 -6.42 -4.27
C HIS A 88 26.10 -6.79 -5.25
N ARG A 89 25.74 -7.29 -6.44
CA ARG A 89 26.72 -7.61 -7.47
C ARG A 89 27.49 -6.34 -7.88
N GLY A 90 28.81 -6.35 -7.72
CA GLY A 90 29.67 -5.22 -8.09
C GLY A 90 29.82 -4.13 -7.03
N LEU A 91 29.29 -4.33 -5.81
CA LEU A 91 29.56 -3.48 -4.65
C LEU A 91 30.24 -4.28 -3.53
N PRO A 92 31.02 -3.63 -2.66
CA PRO A 92 31.49 -4.25 -1.43
C PRO A 92 30.33 -4.73 -0.57
N THR A 93 30.52 -5.88 0.08
CA THR A 93 29.58 -6.38 1.10
C THR A 93 29.64 -5.46 2.30
N ARG A 94 28.48 -5.16 2.90
CA ARG A 94 28.36 -4.27 4.05
C ARG A 94 27.65 -4.96 5.21
N PRO A 95 28.02 -4.66 6.46
CA PRO A 95 27.33 -5.21 7.61
C PRO A 95 25.94 -4.58 7.77
N TYR A 96 25.00 -5.37 8.28
CA TYR A 96 23.75 -4.88 8.86
C TYR A 96 24.00 -4.47 10.31
N GLU A 97 23.84 -3.17 10.60
CA GLU A 97 24.17 -2.57 11.91
C GLU A 97 22.91 -2.41 12.79
N GLY A 98 21.95 -3.32 12.63
CA GLY A 98 20.66 -3.26 13.31
C GLY A 98 19.72 -2.19 12.74
N VAL A 99 18.77 -1.78 13.56
CA VAL A 99 17.70 -0.82 13.18
C VAL A 99 18.23 0.49 12.55
N ARG A 100 19.45 0.93 12.89
CA ARG A 100 20.07 2.14 12.32
C ARG A 100 20.24 2.03 10.81
N THR A 101 20.55 0.83 10.30
CA THR A 101 20.62 0.58 8.86
C THR A 101 19.27 0.85 8.20
N LEU A 102 18.17 0.34 8.77
CA LEU A 102 16.81 0.60 8.25
C LEU A 102 16.43 2.09 8.34
N GLN A 103 16.77 2.75 9.45
CA GLN A 103 16.53 4.19 9.65
C GLN A 103 17.24 5.03 8.57
N SER A 104 18.49 4.72 8.24
CA SER A 104 19.21 5.41 7.16
C SER A 104 18.51 5.27 5.80
N TRP A 105 17.92 4.11 5.49
CA TRP A 105 17.19 3.91 4.24
C TRP A 105 15.90 4.72 4.22
N ILE A 106 15.22 4.79 5.36
CA ILE A 106 14.03 5.62 5.57
C ILE A 106 14.37 7.11 5.41
N GLU A 107 15.49 7.58 5.95
CA GLU A 107 15.94 8.96 5.81
C GLU A 107 16.25 9.34 4.36
N VAL A 108 16.85 8.42 3.58
CA VAL A 108 17.04 8.62 2.14
C VAL A 108 15.69 8.75 1.43
N ILE A 109 14.71 7.90 1.76
CA ILE A 109 13.35 8.00 1.23
C ILE A 109 12.73 9.35 1.61
N ASP A 110 12.73 9.70 2.88
CA ASP A 110 12.13 10.93 3.35
C ASP A 110 12.80 12.14 2.68
N LYS A 111 14.13 12.19 2.55
CA LYS A 111 14.83 13.28 1.84
C LYS A 111 14.41 13.43 0.37
N HIS A 112 14.17 12.32 -0.33
CA HIS A 112 13.80 12.34 -1.76
C HIS A 112 12.30 12.53 -2.00
N PHE A 113 11.45 12.09 -1.07
CA PHE A 113 10.00 12.00 -1.26
C PHE A 113 9.18 12.92 -0.32
N THR A 114 9.82 13.67 0.58
CA THR A 114 9.20 14.81 1.29
C THR A 114 9.08 16.06 0.42
N LYS A 115 9.95 16.24 -0.58
CA LYS A 115 9.95 17.41 -1.48
C LYS A 115 8.89 17.37 -2.57
N THR A 116 8.05 16.35 -2.59
CA THR A 116 7.00 16.20 -3.59
C THR A 116 5.66 16.18 -2.89
N ASP A 117 4.77 17.10 -3.27
CA ASP A 117 3.34 17.08 -2.94
C ASP A 117 2.64 15.87 -3.61
N GLY A 118 3.31 14.73 -3.76
CA GLY A 118 2.81 13.58 -4.48
C GLY A 118 1.62 12.91 -3.79
N GLU A 119 0.86 12.15 -4.56
CA GLU A 119 -0.24 11.31 -4.07
C GLU A 119 0.20 10.35 -2.94
N LYS A 120 1.43 9.84 -3.00
CA LYS A 120 1.95 8.80 -2.09
C LYS A 120 2.16 9.26 -0.65
N PRO A 121 2.80 10.41 -0.36
CA PRO A 121 2.79 10.99 0.99
C PRO A 121 1.39 11.22 1.56
N LEU A 122 0.43 11.65 0.73
CA LEU A 122 -0.95 11.89 1.18
C LEU A 122 -1.67 10.58 1.55
N ILE A 123 -1.44 9.50 0.80
CA ILE A 123 -1.94 8.18 1.19
C ILE A 123 -1.37 7.78 2.56
N ASP A 124 -0.06 7.95 2.80
CA ASP A 124 0.52 7.59 4.10
C ASP A 124 -0.05 8.41 5.27
N ALA A 125 -0.36 9.68 5.04
CA ALA A 125 -1.06 10.55 5.99
C ALA A 125 -2.49 10.05 6.27
N LEU A 126 -3.27 9.72 5.24
CA LEU A 126 -4.60 9.13 5.39
C LEU A 126 -4.57 7.83 6.21
N LEU A 127 -3.54 6.99 6.04
CA LEU A 127 -3.38 5.77 6.84
C LEU A 127 -3.07 6.06 8.31
N GLY A 128 -2.64 7.27 8.66
CA GLY A 128 -2.46 7.72 10.03
C GLY A 128 -3.76 8.08 10.75
N VAL A 129 -4.84 8.33 10.01
CA VAL A 129 -6.16 8.66 10.56
C VAL A 129 -6.77 7.42 11.20
N ARG A 130 -7.20 7.53 12.46
CA ARG A 130 -7.68 6.41 13.29
C ARG A 130 -8.84 5.65 12.65
N GLU A 131 -9.75 6.37 12.03
CA GLU A 131 -10.94 5.85 11.36
C GLU A 131 -10.59 5.02 10.12
N ASN A 132 -9.39 5.19 9.56
CA ASN A 132 -8.87 4.41 8.43
C ASN A 132 -8.13 3.14 8.89
N ALA A 133 -8.28 2.71 10.16
CA ALA A 133 -7.64 1.51 10.71
C ALA A 133 -8.00 0.20 9.98
N ASN A 134 -9.10 0.20 9.22
CA ASN A 134 -9.55 -0.98 8.49
C ASN A 134 -8.97 -1.10 7.06
N VAL A 135 -8.01 -0.24 6.68
CA VAL A 135 -7.21 -0.47 5.47
C VAL A 135 -6.37 -1.73 5.65
N ILE A 136 -6.55 -2.70 4.76
CA ILE A 136 -5.89 -4.01 4.83
C ILE A 136 -4.72 -4.14 3.84
N ASP A 137 -4.73 -3.35 2.76
CA ASP A 137 -3.72 -3.43 1.72
C ASP A 137 -3.61 -2.12 0.94
N LEU A 138 -2.46 -1.92 0.30
CA LEU A 138 -2.13 -0.78 -0.54
C LEU A 138 -1.58 -1.30 -1.85
N GLU A 139 -1.89 -0.69 -2.98
CA GLU A 139 -1.38 -1.10 -4.29
C GLU A 139 -1.65 -2.59 -4.60
N MET A 140 -2.92 -2.98 -4.50
CA MET A 140 -3.39 -4.29 -4.93
C MET A 140 -3.25 -4.40 -6.44
N ALA A 141 -2.36 -5.27 -6.91
CA ALA A 141 -2.17 -5.51 -8.33
C ALA A 141 -3.21 -6.50 -8.86
N LEU A 142 -3.83 -6.14 -9.98
CA LEU A 142 -4.59 -7.07 -10.79
C LEU A 142 -3.63 -7.85 -11.71
N PRO A 143 -3.92 -9.12 -12.05
CA PRO A 143 -3.15 -9.87 -13.02
C PRO A 143 -3.01 -9.11 -14.33
N ALA A 144 -1.81 -9.10 -14.91
CA ALA A 144 -1.62 -8.63 -16.28
C ALA A 144 -2.49 -9.47 -17.23
N SER A 145 -3.03 -8.83 -18.26
CA SER A 145 -3.84 -9.51 -19.28
C SER A 145 -3.22 -9.29 -20.65
N VAL A 146 -3.58 -10.11 -21.63
CA VAL A 146 -3.09 -9.96 -23.02
C VAL A 146 -3.41 -8.58 -23.59
N ALA A 147 -4.51 -7.95 -23.14
CA ALA A 147 -4.91 -6.60 -23.54
C ALA A 147 -4.23 -5.47 -22.75
N ASN A 148 -3.62 -5.76 -21.59
CA ASN A 148 -2.94 -4.77 -20.74
C ASN A 148 -1.67 -5.41 -20.15
N SER A 149 -0.52 -5.13 -20.78
CA SER A 149 0.80 -5.59 -20.35
C SER A 149 1.24 -5.00 -19.01
N ALA A 150 0.71 -3.84 -18.62
CA ALA A 150 0.84 -3.29 -17.29
C ALA A 150 -0.32 -3.79 -16.41
N ALA A 151 0.02 -4.55 -15.36
CA ALA A 151 -0.89 -4.95 -14.29
C ALA A 151 -1.42 -3.72 -13.54
N PRO A 152 -2.69 -3.30 -13.73
CA PRO A 152 -3.21 -2.11 -13.08
C PRO A 152 -3.37 -2.36 -11.59
N ARG A 153 -3.29 -1.31 -10.77
CA ARG A 153 -3.24 -1.43 -9.30
C ARG A 153 -4.26 -0.52 -8.65
N MET A 154 -5.05 -1.07 -7.75
CA MET A 154 -5.92 -0.29 -6.88
C MET A 154 -5.10 0.22 -5.69
N ASP A 155 -5.17 1.52 -5.42
CA ASP A 155 -4.28 2.20 -4.50
C ASP A 155 -4.52 1.78 -3.04
N VAL A 156 -5.78 1.61 -2.64
CA VAL A 156 -6.18 1.30 -1.26
C VAL A 156 -7.24 0.20 -1.24
N VAL A 157 -7.14 -0.70 -0.25
CA VAL A 157 -8.13 -1.74 0.01
C VAL A 157 -8.55 -1.69 1.48
N THR A 158 -9.84 -1.59 1.75
CA THR A 158 -10.43 -1.58 3.10
C THR A 158 -11.28 -2.82 3.33
N VAL A 159 -11.43 -3.20 4.60
CA VAL A 159 -12.46 -4.16 5.05
C VAL A 159 -13.55 -3.39 5.76
N GLU A 160 -14.77 -3.45 5.25
CA GLU A 160 -15.89 -2.69 5.81
C GLU A 160 -17.13 -3.58 5.99
N GLN A 161 -17.96 -3.23 6.98
CA GLN A 161 -19.24 -3.90 7.20
C GLN A 161 -20.26 -3.35 6.21
N LEU A 162 -20.66 -4.15 5.22
CA LEU A 162 -21.72 -3.79 4.27
C LEU A 162 -22.94 -4.66 4.55
N ARG A 163 -24.04 -4.04 5.00
CA ARG A 163 -25.25 -4.74 5.45
C ARG A 163 -24.88 -5.82 6.48
N ASP A 164 -25.14 -7.09 6.16
CA ASP A 164 -24.91 -8.27 7.00
C ASP A 164 -23.55 -8.94 6.76
N ARG A 165 -22.67 -8.40 5.90
CA ARG A 165 -21.40 -9.04 5.54
C ARG A 165 -20.18 -8.12 5.55
N LEU A 166 -19.08 -8.61 6.09
CA LEU A 166 -17.77 -7.99 5.92
C LEU A 166 -17.31 -8.10 4.46
N SER A 167 -16.96 -6.97 3.87
CA SER A 167 -16.63 -6.88 2.45
C SER A 167 -15.35 -6.10 2.22
N VAL A 168 -14.61 -6.51 1.19
CA VAL A 168 -13.47 -5.79 0.65
C VAL A 168 -14.00 -4.65 -0.22
N VAL A 169 -13.57 -3.43 0.07
CA VAL A 169 -13.88 -2.20 -0.68
C VAL A 169 -12.58 -1.60 -1.21
N PHE A 170 -12.63 -1.08 -2.44
CA PHE A 170 -11.44 -0.59 -3.15
C PHE A 170 -11.49 0.93 -3.34
N GLY A 171 -10.34 1.57 -3.22
CA GLY A 171 -10.13 2.98 -3.51
C GLY A 171 -9.05 3.19 -4.58
N GLU A 172 -9.34 4.03 -5.57
CA GLU A 172 -8.34 4.66 -6.44
C GLU A 172 -8.14 6.09 -5.92
N VAL A 173 -6.93 6.43 -5.52
CA VAL A 173 -6.62 7.72 -4.91
C VAL A 173 -6.06 8.66 -5.97
N LYS A 174 -6.54 9.91 -6.01
CA LYS A 174 -6.01 10.95 -6.89
C LYS A 174 -5.97 12.27 -6.15
N ARG A 175 -5.01 13.13 -6.51
CA ARG A 175 -5.05 14.52 -6.05
C ARG A 175 -6.10 15.31 -6.85
N VAL A 176 -6.70 16.33 -6.24
CA VAL A 176 -7.65 17.23 -6.92
C VAL A 176 -7.06 17.89 -8.18
N ASP A 177 -5.73 18.05 -8.22
CA ASP A 177 -5.02 18.64 -9.35
C ASP A 177 -4.49 17.63 -10.38
N ASP A 178 -4.77 16.34 -10.18
CA ASP A 178 -4.32 15.27 -11.08
C ASP A 178 -4.96 15.41 -12.47
N SER A 179 -4.15 15.32 -13.52
CA SER A 179 -4.64 15.42 -14.89
C SER A 179 -5.52 14.24 -15.32
N ARG A 180 -5.35 13.06 -14.70
CA ARG A 180 -6.06 11.81 -15.04
C ARG A 180 -7.53 11.84 -14.66
N ILE A 181 -7.92 12.68 -13.70
CA ILE A 181 -9.32 12.89 -13.28
C ILE A 181 -9.98 14.05 -14.02
N ARG A 182 -9.24 14.79 -14.85
CA ARG A 182 -9.75 15.92 -15.61
C ARG A 182 -10.20 15.48 -17.00
N CYS A 183 -11.35 15.99 -17.41
CA CYS A 183 -11.77 15.95 -18.81
C CYS A 183 -11.08 17.10 -19.56
N GLY A 184 -10.28 16.81 -20.59
CA GLY A 184 -10.00 17.79 -21.63
C GLY A 184 -11.28 18.22 -22.36
N LYS A 185 -11.19 19.14 -23.33
CA LYS A 185 -12.37 19.57 -24.11
C LYS A 185 -13.06 18.42 -24.88
N GLU A 186 -12.34 17.35 -25.21
CA GLU A 186 -12.85 16.23 -26.03
C GLU A 186 -12.43 14.83 -25.52
N GLY A 187 -11.86 14.71 -24.32
CA GLY A 187 -11.26 13.45 -23.84
C GLY A 187 -11.99 12.83 -22.64
N THR A 188 -12.17 11.50 -22.68
CA THR A 188 -12.53 10.68 -21.51
C THR A 188 -11.38 10.68 -20.51
N PRO A 189 -11.59 11.05 -19.23
CA PRO A 189 -10.57 10.98 -18.19
C PRO A 189 -9.95 9.59 -18.09
N GLU A 190 -8.63 9.51 -17.94
CA GLU A 190 -7.93 8.23 -17.82
C GLU A 190 -8.45 7.41 -16.63
N VAL A 191 -8.84 8.06 -15.53
CA VAL A 191 -9.39 7.39 -14.35
C VAL A 191 -10.61 6.53 -14.67
N LEU A 192 -11.45 6.93 -15.64
CA LEU A 192 -12.62 6.15 -16.04
C LEU A 192 -12.21 4.80 -16.65
N ARG A 193 -11.13 4.80 -17.45
CA ARG A 193 -10.57 3.57 -18.03
C ARG A 193 -10.01 2.67 -16.94
N GLN A 194 -9.35 3.23 -15.93
CA GLN A 194 -8.83 2.47 -14.79
C GLN A 194 -9.98 1.81 -14.01
N LEU A 195 -10.98 2.60 -13.60
CA LEU A 195 -12.14 2.12 -12.84
C LEU A 195 -12.95 1.07 -13.62
N ALA A 196 -13.14 1.26 -14.93
CA ALA A 196 -13.80 0.29 -15.79
C ALA A 196 -13.01 -1.04 -15.87
N ALA A 197 -11.68 -0.99 -15.92
CA ALA A 197 -10.85 -2.19 -15.89
C ALA A 197 -10.99 -2.95 -14.57
N TYR A 198 -11.05 -2.24 -13.43
CA TYR A 198 -11.29 -2.86 -12.12
C TYR A 198 -12.67 -3.53 -12.08
N ALA A 199 -13.70 -2.81 -12.50
CA ALA A 199 -15.07 -3.32 -12.53
C ALA A 199 -15.21 -4.53 -13.45
N ALA A 200 -14.56 -4.53 -14.62
CA ALA A 200 -14.54 -5.68 -15.51
C ALA A 200 -13.84 -6.90 -14.88
N TYR A 201 -12.72 -6.70 -14.19
CA TYR A 201 -12.02 -7.78 -13.50
C TYR A 201 -12.87 -8.39 -12.37
N LEU A 202 -13.48 -7.53 -11.54
CA LEU A 202 -14.33 -7.91 -10.42
C LEU A 202 -15.76 -8.28 -10.86
N GLY A 203 -16.11 -8.13 -12.14
CA GLY A 203 -17.37 -8.60 -12.69
C GLY A 203 -17.48 -10.14 -12.69
N ASP A 204 -16.34 -10.84 -12.75
CA ASP A 204 -16.25 -12.30 -12.70
C ASP A 204 -16.37 -12.82 -11.26
N ASP A 205 -17.40 -13.62 -10.99
CA ASP A 205 -17.68 -14.20 -9.67
C ASP A 205 -16.56 -15.10 -9.15
N ARG A 206 -15.85 -15.83 -10.02
CA ARG A 206 -14.72 -16.68 -9.62
C ARG A 206 -13.55 -15.82 -9.16
N ARG A 207 -13.26 -14.74 -9.89
CA ARG A 207 -12.21 -13.78 -9.51
C ARG A 207 -12.55 -13.07 -8.20
N ARG A 208 -13.78 -12.60 -8.04
CA ARG A 208 -14.21 -12.02 -6.75
C ARG A 208 -14.12 -13.02 -5.61
N GLY A 209 -14.55 -14.26 -5.81
CA GLY A 209 -14.44 -15.31 -4.80
C GLY A 209 -12.99 -15.57 -4.39
N ALA A 210 -12.06 -15.57 -5.36
CA ALA A 210 -10.63 -15.70 -5.09
C ALA A 210 -10.09 -14.50 -4.30
N VAL A 211 -10.47 -13.27 -4.66
CA VAL A 211 -10.10 -12.04 -3.93
C VAL A 211 -10.64 -12.06 -2.49
N GLY A 212 -11.89 -12.47 -2.28
CA GLY A 212 -12.50 -12.55 -0.95
C GLY A 212 -11.80 -13.55 -0.03
N LYS A 213 -11.37 -14.71 -0.56
CA LYS A 213 -10.55 -15.69 0.17
C LYS A 213 -9.15 -15.15 0.44
N ALA A 214 -8.53 -14.51 -0.55
CA ALA A 214 -7.19 -13.94 -0.40
C ALA A 214 -7.16 -12.90 0.73
N TYR A 215 -8.15 -12.01 0.81
CA TYR A 215 -8.18 -11.00 1.87
C TYR A 215 -8.57 -11.54 3.24
N ALA A 216 -9.37 -12.60 3.33
CA ALA A 216 -9.55 -13.32 4.60
C ALA A 216 -8.22 -13.92 5.10
N HIS A 217 -7.44 -14.54 4.20
CA HIS A 217 -6.10 -15.06 4.54
C HIS A 217 -5.11 -13.93 4.87
N THR A 218 -5.16 -12.80 4.17
CA THR A 218 -4.34 -11.62 4.50
C THR A 218 -4.67 -11.12 5.90
N ALA A 219 -5.95 -11.02 6.28
CA ALA A 219 -6.37 -10.63 7.62
C ALA A 219 -5.82 -11.58 8.69
N GLN A 220 -5.92 -12.90 8.47
CA GLN A 220 -5.33 -13.92 9.35
C GLN A 220 -3.82 -13.74 9.53
N ARG A 221 -3.09 -13.47 8.45
CA ARG A 221 -1.64 -13.23 8.50
C ARG A 221 -1.30 -11.95 9.23
N LEU A 222 -2.04 -10.86 8.99
CA LEU A 222 -1.84 -9.59 9.67
C LEU A 222 -2.06 -9.72 11.18
N VAL A 223 -3.11 -10.43 11.63
CA VAL A 223 -3.34 -10.68 13.06
C VAL A 223 -2.16 -11.42 13.70
N ARG A 224 -1.65 -12.48 13.04
CA ARG A 224 -0.48 -13.23 13.53
C ARG A 224 0.78 -12.37 13.57
N LEU A 225 1.03 -11.60 12.52
CA LEU A 225 2.18 -10.69 12.47
C LEU A 225 2.06 -9.59 13.53
N ASN A 226 0.86 -9.07 13.78
CA ASN A 226 0.65 -8.03 14.77
C ASN A 226 0.92 -8.54 16.19
N ALA A 227 0.46 -9.76 16.50
CA ALA A 227 0.79 -10.43 17.76
C ALA A 227 2.31 -10.63 17.93
N TRP A 228 3.01 -11.02 16.87
CA TRP A 228 4.47 -11.12 16.91
C TRP A 228 5.11 -9.74 17.12
N ALA A 229 4.69 -8.73 16.37
CA ALA A 229 5.27 -7.42 16.46
C ALA A 229 5.02 -6.74 17.82
N ALA A 230 3.90 -7.05 18.49
CA ALA A 230 3.63 -6.60 19.85
C ALA A 230 4.71 -7.04 20.86
N SER A 231 5.34 -8.21 20.65
CA SER A 231 6.48 -8.68 21.46
C SER A 231 7.78 -7.89 21.25
N VAL A 232 7.80 -6.97 20.28
CA VAL A 232 8.98 -6.18 19.88
C VAL A 232 8.79 -4.69 20.14
N ARG A 233 7.62 -4.14 19.78
CA ARG A 233 7.35 -2.69 19.82
C ARG A 233 6.28 -2.26 20.83
N GLY A 234 5.67 -3.20 21.54
CA GLY A 234 4.45 -2.95 22.32
C GLY A 234 3.17 -3.01 21.46
N GLU A 235 2.02 -2.88 22.12
CA GLU A 235 0.72 -3.08 21.48
C GLU A 235 0.33 -1.93 20.54
N MET A 236 0.01 -2.28 19.30
CA MET A 236 -0.71 -1.44 18.35
C MET A 236 -1.82 -2.29 17.74
N GLY A 237 -3.08 -1.92 17.96
CA GLY A 237 -4.22 -2.66 17.43
C GLY A 237 -4.34 -2.57 15.92
N LEU A 238 -4.88 -3.61 15.30
CA LEU A 238 -5.41 -3.56 13.93
C LEU A 238 -6.84 -2.98 13.98
N GLY A 239 -7.38 -2.58 12.83
CA GLY A 239 -8.80 -2.23 12.74
C GLY A 239 -9.71 -3.41 13.08
N GLU A 240 -10.79 -3.16 13.81
CA GLU A 240 -11.74 -4.18 14.27
C GLU A 240 -12.28 -5.04 13.11
N ALA A 241 -12.53 -4.43 11.94
CA ALA A 241 -13.04 -5.17 10.79
C ALA A 241 -12.01 -6.17 10.24
N ILE A 242 -10.71 -5.87 10.34
CA ILE A 242 -9.62 -6.78 9.97
C ILE A 242 -9.57 -7.96 10.94
N GLU A 243 -9.70 -7.71 12.25
CA GLU A 243 -9.71 -8.76 13.26
C GLU A 243 -10.91 -9.70 13.11
N ARG A 244 -12.08 -9.16 12.76
CA ARG A 244 -13.26 -9.95 12.44
C ARG A 244 -13.08 -10.71 11.13
N ALA A 245 -12.55 -10.08 10.08
CA ALA A 245 -12.26 -10.72 8.80
C ALA A 245 -11.28 -11.91 8.91
N ALA A 246 -10.35 -11.86 9.86
CA ALA A 246 -9.44 -12.97 10.12
C ALA A 246 -10.16 -14.27 10.57
N LYS A 247 -11.40 -14.16 11.06
CA LYS A 247 -12.23 -15.29 11.50
C LYS A 247 -13.10 -15.85 10.38
N GLU A 248 -13.16 -15.17 9.23
CA GLU A 248 -13.98 -15.56 8.09
C GLU A 248 -13.22 -16.50 7.14
N ALA A 249 -13.95 -17.41 6.49
CA ALA A 249 -13.39 -18.22 5.40
C ALA A 249 -13.25 -17.43 4.09
N SER A 250 -14.10 -16.42 3.88
CA SER A 250 -14.06 -15.52 2.72
C SER A 250 -14.89 -14.27 2.97
N LEU A 251 -14.36 -13.13 2.53
CA LEU A 251 -15.07 -11.85 2.57
C LEU A 251 -15.99 -11.66 1.36
N GLY A 252 -16.96 -10.75 1.49
CA GLY A 252 -17.62 -10.12 0.35
C GLY A 252 -16.62 -9.26 -0.43
N VAL A 253 -16.92 -8.93 -1.68
CA VAL A 253 -16.04 -8.09 -2.52
C VAL A 253 -16.94 -7.20 -3.38
N VAL A 254 -16.77 -5.89 -3.26
CA VAL A 254 -17.49 -4.93 -4.11
C VAL A 254 -16.95 -4.98 -5.53
N LYS A 255 -17.80 -4.68 -6.52
CA LYS A 255 -17.39 -4.73 -7.94
C LYS A 255 -16.67 -3.47 -8.39
N GLU A 256 -17.01 -2.33 -7.79
CA GLU A 256 -16.58 -1.02 -8.26
C GLU A 256 -15.71 -0.37 -7.19
N ALA A 257 -14.57 0.18 -7.61
CA ALA A 257 -13.73 1.00 -6.75
C ALA A 257 -14.34 2.40 -6.60
N VAL A 258 -14.13 3.00 -5.42
CA VAL A 258 -14.44 4.40 -5.15
C VAL A 258 -13.26 5.27 -5.59
N LEU A 259 -13.53 6.38 -6.27
CA LEU A 259 -12.52 7.40 -6.51
C LEU A 259 -12.38 8.28 -5.27
N VAL A 260 -11.19 8.25 -4.66
CA VAL A 260 -10.83 9.09 -3.51
C VAL A 260 -10.05 10.29 -4.01
N VAL A 261 -10.64 11.47 -3.94
CA VAL A 261 -9.98 12.72 -4.37
C VAL A 261 -9.48 13.46 -3.14
N ILE A 262 -8.17 13.65 -3.04
CA ILE A 262 -7.53 14.32 -1.90
C ILE A 262 -7.08 15.72 -2.28
N SER A 263 -7.27 16.67 -1.35
CA SER A 263 -6.75 18.03 -1.45
C SER A 263 -6.08 18.45 -0.15
N THR A 264 -4.90 19.09 -0.23
CA THR A 264 -4.23 19.74 0.91
C THR A 264 -4.75 21.17 1.17
N GLY A 265 -5.58 21.69 0.26
CA GLY A 265 -6.32 22.95 0.42
C GLY A 265 -7.83 22.72 0.34
N ARG A 266 -8.63 23.79 0.33
CA ARG A 266 -10.07 23.65 0.06
C ARG A 266 -10.28 23.12 -1.36
N PHE A 267 -11.33 22.32 -1.56
CA PHE A 267 -11.96 22.09 -2.87
C PHE A 267 -12.61 23.40 -3.37
N SER A 268 -11.87 24.50 -3.41
CA SER A 268 -12.39 25.83 -3.70
C SER A 268 -11.98 26.24 -5.10
N GLY A 269 -12.82 25.88 -6.07
CA GLY A 269 -12.78 26.46 -7.40
C GLY A 269 -13.89 25.87 -8.26
N PRO A 270 -14.65 26.69 -9.03
CA PRO A 270 -15.69 26.20 -9.94
C PRO A 270 -15.16 25.18 -10.97
N HIS A 271 -13.84 25.12 -11.18
CA HIS A 271 -13.20 24.17 -12.08
C HIS A 271 -13.24 22.71 -11.62
N TRP A 272 -13.03 22.40 -10.32
CA TRP A 272 -13.09 21.01 -9.86
C TRP A 272 -14.53 20.47 -9.94
N GLN A 273 -15.51 21.27 -9.53
CA GLN A 273 -16.91 20.84 -9.50
C GLN A 273 -17.40 20.38 -10.89
N VAL A 274 -17.00 21.08 -11.96
CA VAL A 274 -17.32 20.66 -13.34
C VAL A 274 -16.76 19.27 -13.67
N HIS A 275 -15.55 18.95 -13.21
CA HIS A 275 -14.97 17.63 -13.42
C HIS A 275 -15.64 16.56 -12.54
N ALA A 276 -15.88 16.88 -11.27
CA ALA A 276 -16.56 15.99 -10.34
C ALA A 276 -17.98 15.64 -10.83
N ASP A 277 -18.75 16.62 -11.31
CA ASP A 277 -20.10 16.42 -11.84
C ASP A 277 -20.10 15.54 -13.09
N ARG A 278 -19.10 15.69 -13.97
CA ARG A 278 -18.93 14.82 -15.15
C ARG A 278 -18.60 13.39 -14.74
N LEU A 279 -17.70 13.20 -13.78
CA LEU A 279 -17.35 11.87 -13.26
C LEU A 279 -18.56 11.21 -12.59
N ARG A 280 -19.31 11.94 -11.76
CA ARG A 280 -20.56 11.46 -11.14
C ARG A 280 -21.61 11.11 -12.19
N SER A 281 -21.77 11.93 -13.23
CA SER A 281 -22.68 11.67 -14.35
C SER A 281 -22.29 10.42 -15.14
N ALA A 282 -21.01 10.06 -15.15
CA ALA A 282 -20.49 8.81 -15.70
C ALA A 282 -20.64 7.60 -14.74
N GLY A 283 -21.31 7.77 -13.59
CA GLY A 283 -21.56 6.72 -12.61
C GLY A 283 -20.41 6.48 -11.62
N VAL A 284 -19.39 7.35 -11.59
CA VAL A 284 -18.28 7.20 -10.63
C VAL A 284 -18.73 7.61 -9.23
N ARG A 285 -18.50 6.73 -8.26
CA ARG A 285 -18.58 7.04 -6.83
C ARG A 285 -17.33 7.81 -6.42
N ILE A 286 -17.51 9.00 -5.85
CA ILE A 286 -16.43 9.90 -5.47
C ILE A 286 -16.57 10.26 -4.01
N THR A 287 -15.46 10.19 -3.27
CA THR A 287 -15.31 10.87 -1.98
C THR A 287 -14.23 11.95 -2.10
N GLU A 288 -14.49 13.11 -1.52
CA GLU A 288 -13.61 14.28 -1.54
C GLU A 288 -13.12 14.52 -0.12
N LEU A 289 -11.81 14.38 0.10
CA LEU A 289 -11.20 14.32 1.43
C LEU A 289 -10.04 15.31 1.54
N SER A 290 -9.83 15.86 2.74
CA SER A 290 -8.51 16.29 3.18
C SER A 290 -7.68 15.08 3.65
N ASP A 291 -6.38 15.26 3.84
CA ASP A 291 -5.46 14.20 4.28
C ASP A 291 -5.67 13.75 5.74
N ALA A 292 -6.53 14.44 6.48
CA ALA A 292 -6.92 14.09 7.85
C ALA A 292 -8.32 13.46 7.95
N ASP A 293 -9.05 13.33 6.84
CA ASP A 293 -10.43 12.86 6.86
C ASP A 293 -10.54 11.31 6.81
N PRO A 294 -11.61 10.75 7.42
CA PRO A 294 -11.93 9.35 7.26
C PRO A 294 -12.40 9.03 5.83
N MET A 295 -11.94 7.92 5.25
CA MET A 295 -12.29 7.54 3.88
C MET A 295 -13.71 7.01 3.74
N ASN A 296 -14.17 6.15 4.67
CA ASN A 296 -15.52 5.57 4.71
C ASN A 296 -16.03 5.06 3.36
N LEU A 297 -15.22 4.28 2.63
CA LEU A 297 -15.52 3.91 1.24
C LEU A 297 -16.81 3.07 1.12
N GLY A 298 -17.09 2.26 2.14
CA GLY A 298 -18.26 1.40 2.25
C GLY A 298 -19.59 2.15 2.25
N ALA A 299 -19.61 3.42 2.69
CA ALA A 299 -20.83 4.23 2.71
C ALA A 299 -21.31 4.61 1.30
N LEU A 300 -20.46 4.44 0.28
CA LEU A 300 -20.75 4.82 -1.11
C LEU A 300 -21.18 3.64 -1.99
N VAL A 301 -20.98 2.40 -1.54
CA VAL A 301 -21.05 1.17 -2.36
C VAL A 301 -22.18 0.22 -1.98
#